data_AF-A0A4U8T752-F1
#
_entry.id   AF-A0A4U8T752-F1
#
_cell.length_a   1.000
_cell.length_b   1.000
_cell.length_c   1.000
_cell.angle_alpha   90.00
_cell.angle_beta   90.00
_cell.angle_gamma   90.00
#
_symmetry.space_group_name_H-M   'P 1'
#
loop_
_entity.id
_entity.type
_entity.pdbx_description
1 polymer ?
#
loop_
_entity_poly.entity_id
_entity_poly.type
_entity_poly.pdbx_seq_one_letter_code
_entity_poly.pdbx_strand_id
1 'polypeptide(L)'
;MSKNDKKEQKLYENYVNEVNNRIKTNQESQDKMILTISSALLALLPFVLEKLRLNYLTQTLVICLIVSNTISLIAVLLSFYFCTKGNKDDVKYAEEYYLQHKNDSLNKKSRWTNAGIFCNSVSLVMFAITLIIFATIVTIYFCNKE
;
A
#
# COMPACT_ATOMS: atom_id res chain seq x y z
N MET A 1 39.27 -12.11 13.72
CA MET A 1 37.80 -12.11 13.77
C MET A 1 37.35 -13.15 14.79
N SER A 2 36.83 -12.66 15.91
CA SER A 2 36.36 -13.45 17.05
C SER A 2 35.13 -14.31 16.66
N LYS A 3 34.87 -15.37 17.45
CA LYS A 3 33.69 -16.22 17.30
C LYS A 3 32.38 -15.43 17.51
N ASN A 4 32.44 -14.31 18.24
CA ASN A 4 31.32 -13.36 18.40
C ASN A 4 31.10 -12.52 17.15
N ASP A 5 32.16 -11.94 16.56
CA ASP A 5 32.07 -11.15 15.32
C ASP A 5 31.41 -11.96 14.19
N LYS A 6 31.73 -13.26 14.09
CA LYS A 6 31.09 -14.16 13.10
C LYS A 6 29.61 -14.41 13.38
N LYS A 7 29.18 -14.41 14.65
CA LYS A 7 27.77 -14.56 15.02
C LYS A 7 26.98 -13.28 14.73
N GLU A 8 27.55 -12.13 15.05
CA GLU A 8 26.92 -10.83 14.83
C GLU A 8 26.80 -10.51 13.34
N GLN A 9 27.83 -10.83 12.55
CA GLN A 9 27.75 -10.73 11.10
C GLN A 9 26.65 -11.63 10.51
N LYS A 10 26.50 -12.86 11.02
CA LYS A 10 25.43 -13.76 10.60
C LYS A 10 24.04 -13.24 10.98
N LEU A 11 23.90 -12.61 12.15
CA LEU A 11 22.64 -11.97 12.57
C LEU A 11 22.28 -10.78 11.66
N TYR A 12 23.27 -9.96 11.31
CA TYR A 12 23.11 -8.87 10.36
C TYR A 12 22.71 -9.37 8.97
N GLU A 13 23.40 -10.38 8.42
CA GLU A 13 23.06 -10.97 7.12
C GLU A 13 21.64 -11.56 7.11
N ASN A 14 21.24 -12.24 8.18
CA ASN A 14 19.87 -12.73 8.33
C ASN A 14 18.85 -11.59 8.32
N TYR A 15 19.13 -10.50 9.03
CA TYR A 15 18.26 -9.31 9.05
C TYR A 15 18.13 -8.68 7.66
N VAL A 16 19.25 -8.49 6.95
CA VAL A 16 19.25 -7.96 5.57
C VAL A 16 18.43 -8.86 4.64
N ASN A 17 18.63 -10.17 4.73
CA ASN A 17 17.85 -11.14 3.94
C ASN A 17 16.36 -11.05 4.25
N GLU A 18 15.98 -10.91 5.52
CA GLU A 18 14.58 -10.74 5.93
C GLU A 18 13.97 -9.44 5.39
N VAL A 19 14.70 -8.32 5.47
CA VAL A 19 14.25 -7.02 4.91
C VAL A 19 14.07 -7.12 3.39
N ASN A 20 15.02 -7.73 2.68
CA ASN A 20 14.92 -7.95 1.24
C ASN A 20 13.71 -8.82 0.88
N ASN A 21 13.46 -9.88 1.65
CA ASN A 21 12.30 -10.73 1.43
C ASN A 21 10.99 -9.96 1.67
N ARG A 22 10.92 -9.13 2.72
CA ARG A 22 9.76 -8.25 2.98
C ARG A 22 9.53 -7.25 1.84
N ILE A 23 10.58 -6.64 1.29
CA ILE A 23 10.46 -5.75 0.12
C ILE A 23 9.85 -6.51 -1.06
N LYS A 24 10.38 -7.69 -1.36
CA LYS A 24 9.90 -8.53 -2.46
C LYS A 24 8.43 -8.91 -2.29
N THR A 25 8.05 -9.43 -1.13
CA THR A 25 6.66 -9.81 -0.85
C THR A 25 5.72 -8.61 -0.88
N ASN A 26 6.13 -7.46 -0.37
CA ASN A 26 5.33 -6.23 -0.44
C ASN A 26 5.15 -5.75 -1.87
N GLN A 27 6.19 -5.85 -2.71
CA GLN A 27 6.10 -5.51 -4.13
C GLN A 27 5.11 -6.43 -4.86
N GLU A 28 5.20 -7.75 -4.64
CA GLU A 28 4.25 -8.71 -5.22
C GLU A 28 2.80 -8.44 -4.77
N SER A 29 2.61 -8.07 -3.50
CA SER A 29 1.28 -7.69 -2.98
C SER A 29 0.75 -6.41 -3.62
N GLN A 30 1.62 -5.45 -3.92
CA GLN A 30 1.23 -4.21 -4.57
C GLN A 30 0.87 -4.39 -6.03
N ASP A 31 1.64 -5.17 -6.78
CA ASP A 31 1.31 -5.48 -8.17
C ASP A 31 -0.10 -6.09 -8.27
N LYS A 32 -0.43 -7.01 -7.35
CA LYS A 32 -1.79 -7.57 -7.22
C LYS A 32 -2.83 -6.51 -6.89
N MET A 33 -2.53 -5.59 -5.98
CA MET A 33 -3.44 -4.53 -5.57
C MET A 33 -3.71 -3.54 -6.72
N ILE A 34 -2.66 -3.08 -7.40
CA ILE A 34 -2.74 -2.19 -8.58
C ILE A 34 -3.53 -2.88 -9.69
N LEU A 35 -3.24 -4.15 -9.97
CA LEU A 35 -3.99 -4.93 -10.95
C LEU A 35 -5.48 -4.99 -10.60
N THR A 36 -5.80 -5.31 -9.35
CA THR A 36 -7.19 -5.40 -8.87
C THR A 36 -7.92 -4.06 -9.01
N ILE A 37 -7.30 -2.95 -8.57
CA ILE A 37 -7.87 -1.60 -8.68
C ILE A 37 -8.09 -1.23 -10.14
N SER A 38 -7.11 -1.52 -11.01
CA SER A 38 -7.18 -1.22 -12.45
C SER A 38 -8.28 -2.03 -13.14
N SER A 39 -8.38 -3.33 -12.85
CA SER A 39 -9.44 -4.20 -13.39
C SER A 39 -10.83 -3.78 -12.93
N ALA A 40 -10.97 -3.38 -11.66
CA ALA A 40 -12.23 -2.87 -11.14
C ALA A 40 -12.66 -1.59 -11.85
N LEU A 41 -11.74 -0.65 -12.08
CA LEU A 41 -12.02 0.58 -12.83
C LEU A 41 -12.39 0.28 -14.29
N LEU A 42 -11.72 -0.69 -14.93
CA LEU A 42 -11.99 -1.09 -16.30
C LEU A 42 -13.38 -1.75 -16.45
N ALA A 43 -13.75 -2.62 -15.50
CA ALA A 43 -15.07 -3.25 -15.46
C ALA A 43 -16.21 -2.24 -15.25
N LEU A 44 -15.90 -1.14 -14.57
CA LEU A 44 -16.82 -0.02 -14.33
C LEU A 44 -17.06 0.85 -15.56
N LEU A 45 -16.06 1.00 -16.42
CA LEU A 45 -16.10 1.91 -17.57
C LEU A 45 -17.31 1.70 -18.51
N PRO A 46 -17.62 0.48 -18.99
CA PRO A 46 -18.79 0.27 -19.85
C PRO A 46 -20.11 0.52 -19.10
N PHE A 47 -20.15 0.26 -17.80
CA PHE A 47 -21.34 0.49 -16.98
C PHE A 47 -21.67 1.98 -16.85
N VAL A 48 -20.64 2.82 -16.66
CA VAL A 48 -20.76 4.28 -16.61
C VAL A 48 -21.14 4.85 -17.98
N LEU A 49 -20.52 4.35 -19.06
CA LEU A 49 -20.70 4.91 -20.41
C LEU A 49 -22.04 4.54 -21.07
N GLU A 50 -22.55 3.33 -20.84
CA GLU A 50 -23.68 2.80 -21.61
C GLU A 50 -24.98 2.67 -20.80
N LYS A 51 -24.88 2.38 -19.50
CA LYS A 51 -26.03 1.91 -18.69
C LYS A 51 -26.52 2.88 -17.63
N LEU A 52 -25.71 3.88 -17.26
CA LEU A 52 -26.11 4.84 -16.24
C LEU A 52 -26.94 5.96 -16.86
N ARG A 53 -28.22 6.05 -16.48
CA ARG A 53 -28.94 7.33 -16.59
C ARG A 53 -28.29 8.30 -15.60
N LEU A 54 -27.60 9.30 -16.15
CA LEU A 54 -26.92 10.35 -15.41
C LEU A 54 -27.96 11.30 -14.81
N ASN A 55 -28.45 10.94 -13.62
CA ASN A 55 -29.10 11.86 -12.72
C ASN A 55 -28.03 12.48 -11.82
N TYR A 56 -28.34 13.61 -11.18
CA TYR A 56 -27.39 14.33 -10.33
C TYR A 56 -26.74 13.44 -9.26
N LEU A 57 -27.54 12.57 -8.62
CA LEU A 57 -27.06 11.63 -7.59
C LEU A 57 -26.06 10.59 -8.15
N THR A 58 -26.39 9.94 -9.26
CA THR A 58 -25.52 8.93 -9.88
C THR A 58 -24.24 9.56 -10.43
N GLN A 59 -24.31 10.79 -10.97
CA GLN A 59 -23.13 11.53 -11.40
C GLN A 59 -22.19 11.85 -10.24
N THR A 60 -22.72 12.33 -9.09
CA THR A 60 -21.90 12.58 -7.89
C THR A 60 -21.25 11.30 -7.39
N LEU A 61 -21.99 10.18 -7.34
CA LEU A 61 -21.44 8.89 -6.90
C LEU A 61 -20.31 8.40 -7.81
N VAL A 62 -20.44 8.54 -9.14
CA VAL A 62 -19.38 8.17 -10.09
C VAL A 62 -18.13 9.04 -9.90
N ILE A 63 -18.29 10.35 -9.69
CA ILE A 63 -17.15 11.24 -9.40
C ILE A 63 -16.47 10.84 -8.09
N CYS A 64 -17.23 10.61 -7.01
CA CYS A 64 -16.69 10.14 -5.73
C CYS A 64 -15.98 8.78 -5.88
N LEU A 65 -16.49 7.89 -6.72
CA LEU A 65 -15.87 6.60 -7.01
C LEU A 65 -14.50 6.78 -7.69
N ILE A 66 -14.41 7.60 -8.74
CA ILE A 66 -13.16 7.88 -9.47
C ILE A 66 -12.14 8.53 -8.53
N VAL A 67 -12.56 9.53 -7.75
CA VAL A 67 -11.68 10.25 -6.82
C VAL A 67 -11.16 9.33 -5.72
N SER A 68 -12.05 8.57 -5.05
CA SER A 68 -11.63 7.63 -3.99
C SER A 68 -10.70 6.54 -4.51
N ASN A 69 -10.97 6.00 -5.70
CA ASN A 69 -10.13 5.01 -6.35
C ASN A 69 -8.73 5.60 -6.69
N THR A 70 -8.69 6.80 -7.25
CA THR A 70 -7.44 7.51 -7.58
C THR A 70 -6.61 7.79 -6.32
N ILE A 71 -7.24 8.28 -5.25
CA ILE A 71 -6.54 8.53 -3.98
C ILE A 71 -6.00 7.22 -3.41
N SER A 72 -6.79 6.14 -3.44
CA SER A 72 -6.35 4.83 -2.97
C SER A 72 -5.10 4.36 -3.74
N LEU A 73 -5.10 4.47 -5.07
CA LEU A 73 -3.97 4.10 -5.92
C LEU A 73 -2.71 4.92 -5.59
N ILE A 74 -2.84 6.24 -5.48
CA ILE A 74 -1.73 7.13 -5.12
C ILE A 74 -1.18 6.77 -3.73
N ALA A 75 -2.07 6.49 -2.77
CA ALA A 75 -1.67 6.12 -1.42
C ALA A 75 -0.91 4.77 -1.37
N VAL A 76 -1.27 3.78 -2.19
CA VAL A 76 -0.50 2.53 -2.34
C VAL A 76 0.91 2.82 -2.85
N LEU A 77 1.03 3.61 -3.92
CA LEU A 77 2.32 3.94 -4.53
C LEU A 77 3.24 4.71 -3.54
N LEU A 78 2.67 5.67 -2.82
CA LEU A 78 3.40 6.43 -1.79
C LEU A 78 3.82 5.53 -0.61
N SER A 79 2.93 4.64 -0.16
CA SER A 79 3.26 3.63 0.86
C SER A 79 4.47 2.80 0.45
N PHE A 80 4.52 2.33 -0.80
CA PHE A 80 5.67 1.58 -1.31
C PHE A 80 6.96 2.37 -1.26
N TYR A 81 6.91 3.58 -1.78
CA TYR A 81 8.07 4.44 -1.91
C TYR A 81 8.66 4.73 -0.53
N PHE A 82 7.81 5.06 0.44
CA PHE A 82 8.23 5.34 1.81
C PHE A 82 8.69 4.08 2.55
N CYS A 83 8.03 2.93 2.40
CA CYS A 83 8.48 1.68 3.00
C CYS A 83 9.83 1.21 2.43
N THR A 84 10.05 1.36 1.13
CA THR A 84 11.34 1.01 0.50
C THR A 84 12.47 1.92 1.01
N LYS A 85 12.18 3.22 1.15
CA LYS A 85 13.14 4.18 1.70
C LYS A 85 13.41 3.95 3.18
N GLY A 86 12.37 3.65 3.96
CA GLY A 86 12.47 3.30 5.38
C GLY A 86 13.28 2.04 5.62
N ASN A 87 13.09 1.00 4.80
CA ASN A 87 13.86 -0.24 4.91
C ASN A 87 15.36 -0.03 4.70
N LYS A 88 15.77 0.90 3.83
CA LYS A 88 17.21 1.23 3.66
C LYS A 88 17.79 1.86 4.92
N ASP A 89 17.05 2.75 5.57
CA ASP A 89 17.46 3.36 6.83
C ASP A 89 17.45 2.33 7.97
N ASP A 90 16.45 1.45 8.02
CA ASP A 90 16.32 0.42 9.04
C ASP A 90 17.43 -0.65 8.92
N VAL A 91 17.92 -0.94 7.71
CA VAL A 91 19.13 -1.76 7.48
C VAL A 91 20.38 -1.06 8.01
N LYS A 92 20.49 0.25 7.81
CA LYS A 92 21.62 1.03 8.34
C LYS A 92 21.63 1.06 9.88
N TYR A 93 20.46 1.19 10.51
CA TYR A 93 20.36 1.10 11.98
C TYR A 93 20.74 -0.29 12.49
N ALA A 94 20.38 -1.35 11.76
CA ALA A 94 20.81 -2.71 12.10
C ALA A 94 22.33 -2.90 11.92
N GLU A 95 22.95 -2.31 10.89
CA GLU A 95 24.41 -2.31 10.72
C GLU A 95 25.11 -1.63 11.90
N GLU A 96 24.63 -0.44 12.30
CA GLU A 96 25.16 0.29 13.46
C GLU A 96 25.02 -0.51 14.77
N TYR A 97 23.93 -1.25 14.92
CA TYR A 97 23.70 -2.07 16.10
C TYR A 97 24.59 -3.33 16.13
N TYR A 98 24.55 -4.14 15.07
CA TYR A 98 25.22 -5.44 15.04
C TYR A 98 26.72 -5.36 14.77
N LEU A 99 27.19 -4.39 13.95
CA LEU A 99 28.59 -4.31 13.55
C LEU A 99 29.36 -3.17 14.24
N GLN A 100 28.67 -2.11 14.66
CA GLN A 100 29.30 -0.96 15.33
C GLN A 100 29.00 -0.89 16.83
N HIS A 101 28.26 -1.87 17.38
CA HIS A 101 27.87 -1.98 18.78
C HIS A 101 27.18 -0.72 19.37
N LYS A 102 26.46 0.03 18.53
CA LYS A 102 25.69 1.20 18.98
C LYS A 102 24.30 0.75 19.44
N ASN A 103 24.17 0.49 20.74
CA ASN A 103 22.91 0.02 21.35
C ASN A 103 21.72 0.96 21.13
N ASP A 104 21.96 2.27 20.97
CA ASP A 104 20.90 3.27 20.73
C ASP A 104 20.18 3.11 19.38
N SER A 105 20.74 2.34 18.45
CA SER A 105 20.19 2.13 17.11
C SER A 105 19.14 1.01 17.04
N LEU A 106 19.03 0.15 18.08
CA LEU A 106 18.12 -1.00 18.08
C LEU A 106 16.63 -0.61 17.95
N ASN A 107 16.21 0.47 18.61
CA ASN A 107 14.81 0.90 18.66
C ASN A 107 14.49 2.05 17.69
N LYS A 108 15.44 2.46 16.84
CA LYS A 108 15.19 3.52 15.87
C LYS A 108 14.40 2.94 14.70
N LYS A 109 13.21 3.51 14.47
CA LYS A 109 12.46 3.33 13.23
C LYS A 109 12.66 4.54 12.34
N SER A 110 12.85 4.31 11.06
CA SER A 110 12.86 5.40 10.08
C SER A 110 11.53 6.15 10.09
N ARG A 111 11.60 7.49 9.98
CA ARG A 111 10.41 8.33 9.79
C ARG A 111 9.67 7.98 8.50
N TRP A 112 10.39 7.46 7.50
CA TRP A 112 9.81 6.97 6.25
C TRP A 112 8.98 5.70 6.47
N THR A 113 9.41 4.79 7.34
CA THR A 113 8.62 3.61 7.71
C THR A 113 7.27 4.01 8.30
N ASN A 114 7.25 5.01 9.20
CA ASN A 114 5.98 5.52 9.75
C ASN A 114 5.11 6.20 8.68
N ALA A 115 5.69 6.98 7.77
CA ALA A 115 4.96 7.58 6.66
C ALA A 115 4.35 6.52 5.73
N GLY A 116 5.08 5.43 5.46
CA GLY A 116 4.60 4.30 4.67
C GLY A 116 3.39 3.62 5.32
N ILE A 117 3.46 3.34 6.63
CA ILE A 117 2.35 2.75 7.40
C ILE A 117 1.10 3.65 7.36
N PHE A 118 1.29 4.97 7.48
CA PHE A 118 0.19 5.93 7.38
C PHE A 118 -0.45 5.90 5.99
N CYS A 119 0.34 5.99 4.91
CA CYS A 119 -0.18 5.91 3.54
C CYS A 119 -0.91 4.60 3.26
N ASN A 120 -0.39 3.47 3.78
CA ASN A 120 -1.04 2.17 3.65
C ASN A 120 -2.43 2.17 4.32
N SER A 121 -2.52 2.74 5.52
CA SER A 121 -3.78 2.85 6.26
C SER A 121 -4.80 3.72 5.51
N VAL A 122 -4.36 4.84 4.94
CA VAL A 122 -5.19 5.71 4.10
C VAL A 122 -5.69 4.98 2.85
N SER A 123 -4.82 4.22 2.17
CA SER A 123 -5.21 3.42 1.02
C SER A 123 -6.30 2.41 1.36
N LEU A 124 -6.16 1.69 2.47
CA LEU A 124 -7.14 0.71 2.93
C LEU A 124 -8.52 1.35 3.15
N VAL A 125 -8.56 2.49 3.86
CA VAL A 125 -9.82 3.21 4.12
C VAL A 125 -10.45 3.70 2.83
N MET A 126 -9.66 4.30 1.93
CA MET A 126 -10.17 4.79 0.65
C MET A 126 -10.68 3.67 -0.25
N PHE A 127 -9.99 2.53 -0.27
CA PHE A 127 -10.43 1.35 -1.00
C PHE A 127 -11.77 0.82 -0.47
N ALA A 128 -11.95 0.76 0.85
CA ALA A 128 -13.23 0.36 1.43
C ALA A 128 -14.37 1.32 1.05
N ILE A 129 -14.12 2.64 1.06
CA ILE A 129 -15.08 3.65 0.60
C ILE A 129 -15.43 3.43 -0.88
N THR A 130 -14.44 3.18 -1.74
CA THR A 130 -14.66 2.87 -3.17
C THR A 130 -15.58 1.66 -3.34
N LEU A 131 -15.40 0.59 -2.56
CA LEU A 131 -16.26 -0.59 -2.62
C LEU A 131 -17.70 -0.30 -2.20
N ILE A 132 -17.91 0.52 -1.16
CA ILE A 132 -19.25 0.92 -0.69
C ILE A 132 -19.97 1.75 -1.75
N ILE A 133 -19.28 2.74 -2.35
CA ILE A 133 -19.84 3.57 -3.41
C ILE A 133 -20.19 2.69 -4.62
N PHE A 134 -19.29 1.78 -5.00
CA PHE A 134 -19.51 0.86 -6.10
C PHE A 134 -20.75 -0.01 -5.87
N ALA A 135 -20.86 -0.65 -4.70
CA ALA A 135 -22.02 -1.46 -4.34
C ALA A 135 -23.31 -0.63 -4.40
N THR A 136 -23.28 0.61 -3.90
CA THR A 136 -24.43 1.52 -3.93
C THR A 136 -24.89 1.83 -5.36
N ILE A 137 -23.95 2.14 -6.27
CA ILE A 137 -24.23 2.38 -7.69
C ILE A 137 -24.87 1.15 -8.34
N VAL A 138 -24.32 -0.03 -8.08
CA VAL A 138 -24.84 -1.30 -8.60
C VAL A 138 -26.25 -1.56 -8.09
N THR A 139 -26.52 -1.38 -6.80
CA THR A 139 -27.86 -1.56 -6.21
C THR A 139 -28.88 -0.60 -6.82
N ILE A 140 -28.54 0.70 -6.95
CA ILE A 140 -29.43 1.70 -7.57
C ILE A 140 -29.78 1.30 -9.00
N TYR A 141 -28.80 0.84 -9.77
CA TYR A 141 -29.03 0.40 -11.14
C TYR A 141 -30.01 -0.78 -11.21
N PHE A 142 -29.84 -1.81 -10.38
CA PHE A 142 -30.73 -2.97 -10.39
C PHE A 142 -32.15 -2.61 -9.91
N CYS A 143 -32.29 -1.75 -8.90
CA CYS A 143 -33.59 -1.29 -8.42
C CYS A 143 -34.33 -0.40 -9.43
N ASN A 144 -33.62 0.41 -10.21
CA ASN A 144 -34.22 1.29 -11.22
C ASN A 144 -34.42 0.63 -12.59
N LYS A 145 -34.11 -0.67 -12.71
CA LYS A 145 -34.27 -1.43 -13.96
C LYS A 145 -35.67 -2.08 -14.09
N GLU A 146 -36.51 -1.97 -13.05
CA GLU A 146 -37.96 -2.22 -13.14
C GLU A 146 -38.68 -1.02 -13.77
#